data_AF-A0A7C1D4J0-F1
#
_entry.id   AF-A0A7C1D4J0-F1
#
_cell.length_a   1.000
_cell.length_b   1.000
_cell.length_c   1.000
_cell.angle_alpha   90.00
_cell.angle_beta   90.00
_cell.angle_gamma   90.00
#
_symmetry.space_group_name_H-M   'P 1'
#
loop_
_entity.id
_entity.type
_entity.pdbx_description
1 polymer ?
#
loop_
_entity_poly.entity_id
_entity_poly.type
_entity_poly.pdbx_seq_one_letter_code
_entity_poly.pdbx_strand_id
1 'polypeptide(L)'
;TKKEIQIHLNLQNNLWPVTADYGQIEQVLLNLYVNAWQAMPGGGSLYLETKNVFMDDNRFKPYINTSGNFVKISITDTGVGMDEKTKERIFEPFFSTKEMGRGSGLGLASVYGIIKNHNGFINVYSEKGQGTTFNIYLPSFAQKGSRDKSKRSENDKELAKGMETILLIDDEPVILKVESEILRTLGYTVLTAESGKKAIEIYRQSQNTIDLVILDMVMPETGGSEVLAN
;
A
#
# COMPACT_ATOMS: atom_id res chain seq x y z
N THR A 1 5.64 11.12 37.66
CA THR A 1 4.20 10.80 37.49
C THR A 1 3.91 10.68 36.00
N LYS A 2 3.60 9.48 35.50
CA LYS A 2 3.14 9.33 34.10
C LYS A 2 1.83 10.10 33.98
N LYS A 3 1.80 11.14 33.14
CA LYS A 3 0.57 11.86 32.84
C LYS A 3 -0.35 10.96 32.02
N GLU A 4 -1.64 10.97 32.32
CA GLU A 4 -2.61 10.08 31.68
C GLU A 4 -2.94 10.54 30.25
N ILE A 5 -3.20 9.57 29.36
CA ILE A 5 -3.80 9.82 28.06
C ILE A 5 -5.31 9.62 28.20
N GLN A 6 -6.08 10.62 27.79
CA GLN A 6 -7.54 10.53 27.72
C GLN A 6 -7.94 9.91 26.39
N ILE A 7 -8.78 8.88 26.44
CA ILE A 7 -9.28 8.20 25.24
C ILE A 7 -10.70 8.63 24.96
N HIS A 8 -10.95 9.13 23.76
CA HIS A 8 -12.24 9.58 23.29
C HIS A 8 -12.71 8.68 22.15
N LEU A 9 -13.93 8.17 22.25
CA LEU A 9 -14.51 7.23 21.29
C LEU A 9 -15.69 7.88 20.57
N ASN A 10 -15.64 7.92 19.24
CA ASN A 10 -16.75 8.27 18.37
C ASN A 10 -16.98 7.13 17.37
N LEU A 11 -17.59 6.06 17.84
CA LEU A 11 -17.74 4.83 17.06
C LEU A 11 -19.15 4.76 16.46
N GLN A 12 -19.26 4.84 15.13
CA GLN A 12 -20.55 4.73 14.47
C GLN A 12 -21.11 3.31 14.67
N ASN A 13 -22.38 3.23 15.06
CA ASN A 13 -23.11 1.96 15.07
C ASN A 13 -23.38 1.48 13.62
N ASN A 14 -23.58 0.17 13.46
CA ASN A 14 -23.95 -0.45 12.18
C ASN A 14 -22.94 -0.13 11.04
N LEU A 15 -21.65 -0.30 11.33
CA LEU A 15 -20.61 -0.24 10.29
C LEU A 15 -20.87 -1.33 9.24
N TRP A 16 -20.51 -1.02 7.99
CA TRP A 16 -20.53 -2.04 6.96
C TRP A 16 -19.52 -3.15 7.27
N PRO A 17 -19.84 -4.42 6.98
CA PRO A 17 -18.89 -5.50 7.17
C PRO A 17 -17.68 -5.29 6.26
N VAL A 18 -16.48 -5.59 6.75
CA VAL A 18 -15.21 -5.59 6.00
C VAL A 18 -14.61 -6.98 6.04
N THR A 19 -13.95 -7.41 4.95
CA THR A 19 -13.17 -8.65 4.95
C THR A 19 -11.73 -8.31 5.28
N ALA A 20 -11.29 -8.68 6.48
CA ALA A 20 -9.91 -8.50 6.90
C ALA A 20 -9.44 -9.60 7.85
N ASP A 21 -8.14 -9.85 7.88
CA ASP A 21 -7.51 -10.69 8.89
C ASP A 21 -7.49 -9.94 10.23
N TYR A 22 -8.05 -10.57 11.27
CA TYR A 22 -8.19 -9.95 12.59
C TYR A 22 -6.83 -9.60 13.20
N GLY A 23 -5.85 -10.51 13.14
CA GLY A 23 -4.54 -10.31 13.75
C GLY A 23 -3.75 -9.19 13.07
N GLN A 24 -3.85 -9.10 11.74
CA GLN A 24 -3.21 -8.02 10.99
C GLN A 24 -3.84 -6.66 11.30
N ILE A 25 -5.17 -6.56 11.40
CA ILE A 25 -5.82 -5.29 11.79
C ILE A 25 -5.50 -4.93 13.24
N GLU A 26 -5.45 -5.89 14.15
CA GLU A 26 -5.01 -5.66 15.54
C GLU A 26 -3.58 -5.11 15.58
N GLN A 27 -2.67 -5.68 14.79
CA GLN A 27 -1.30 -5.18 14.67
C GLN A 27 -1.23 -3.74 14.13
N VAL A 28 -2.07 -3.40 13.15
CA VAL A 28 -2.19 -2.03 12.65
C VAL A 28 -2.56 -1.07 13.79
N LEU A 29 -3.62 -1.40 14.54
CA LEU A 29 -4.10 -0.55 15.62
C LEU A 29 -3.06 -0.41 16.73
N LEU A 30 -2.42 -1.50 17.16
CA LEU A 30 -1.37 -1.48 18.17
C LEU A 30 -0.19 -0.59 17.78
N ASN A 31 0.28 -0.69 16.53
CA ASN A 31 1.37 0.15 16.04
C ASN A 31 1.01 1.64 16.08
N LEU A 32 -0.22 1.99 15.69
CA LEU A 32 -0.69 3.37 15.72
C LEU A 32 -0.90 3.89 17.14
N TYR A 33 -1.42 3.07 18.06
CA TYR A 33 -1.57 3.45 19.47
C TYR A 33 -0.23 3.64 20.17
N VAL A 34 0.75 2.76 19.92
CA VAL A 34 2.10 2.91 20.47
C VAL A 34 2.76 4.18 19.96
N ASN A 35 2.61 4.49 18.66
CA ASN A 35 3.13 5.74 18.10
C ASN A 35 2.46 6.99 18.68
N ALA A 36 1.14 6.97 18.83
CA ALA A 36 0.40 8.06 19.49
C ALA A 36 0.86 8.28 20.95
N TRP A 37 1.00 7.19 21.72
CA TRP A 37 1.51 7.27 23.09
C TRP A 37 2.92 7.87 23.15
N GLN A 38 3.81 7.45 22.25
CA GLN A 38 5.18 7.98 22.17
C GLN A 38 5.22 9.45 21.73
N ALA A 39 4.26 9.90 20.92
CA ALA A 39 4.11 11.29 20.52
C ALA A 39 3.56 12.20 21.64
N MET A 40 3.02 11.62 22.72
CA MET A 40 2.41 12.34 23.85
C MET A 40 3.14 12.06 25.18
N PRO A 41 4.46 12.35 25.32
CA PRO A 41 5.20 12.07 26.55
C PRO A 41 4.68 12.85 27.77
N GLY A 42 3.99 13.98 27.53
CA GLY A 42 3.33 14.80 28.54
C GLY A 42 1.88 14.42 28.82
N GLY A 43 1.39 13.27 28.34
CA GLY A 43 -0.04 12.99 28.26
C GLY A 43 -0.71 13.76 27.12
N GLY A 44 -2.02 13.58 26.96
CA GLY A 44 -2.77 14.17 25.86
C GLY A 44 -4.09 13.45 25.63
N SER A 45 -4.69 13.67 24.46
CA SER A 45 -5.94 13.04 24.07
C SER A 45 -5.74 12.17 22.83
N LEU A 46 -6.30 10.97 22.87
CA LEU A 46 -6.37 10.04 21.75
C LEU A 46 -7.84 9.89 21.34
N TYR A 47 -8.17 10.27 20.11
CA TYR A 47 -9.52 10.16 19.54
C TYR A 47 -9.58 9.01 18.54
N LEU A 48 -10.57 8.15 18.73
CA LEU A 48 -10.87 7.01 17.85
C LEU A 48 -12.24 7.24 17.22
N GLU A 49 -12.27 7.36 15.89
CA GLU A 49 -13.51 7.49 15.14
C GLU A 49 -13.65 6.33 14.15
N THR A 50 -14.85 5.75 14.06
CA THR A 50 -15.21 4.83 12.98
C THR A 50 -16.46 5.32 12.29
N LYS A 51 -16.51 5.23 10.96
CA LYS A 51 -17.69 5.61 10.18
C LYS A 51 -17.76 4.96 8.82
N ASN A 52 -18.96 4.80 8.30
CA ASN A 52 -19.18 4.44 6.90
C ASN A 52 -18.97 5.69 6.02
N VAL A 53 -18.18 5.56 4.95
CA VAL A 53 -17.95 6.64 3.99
C VAL A 53 -18.16 6.12 2.58
N PHE A 54 -18.96 6.85 1.82
CA PHE A 54 -19.03 6.67 0.37
C PHE A 54 -18.01 7.60 -0.30
N MET A 55 -17.18 7.05 -1.16
CA MET A 55 -16.22 7.80 -1.96
C MET A 55 -16.70 7.87 -3.39
N ASP A 56 -17.14 9.06 -3.80
CA ASP A 56 -17.37 9.40 -5.21
C ASP A 56 -16.10 10.04 -5.81
N ASP A 57 -15.82 9.67 -7.04
CA ASP A 57 -14.53 9.62 -7.72
C ASP A 57 -13.72 10.92 -7.89
N ASN A 58 -14.03 12.07 -7.29
CA ASN A 58 -13.30 13.32 -7.61
C ASN A 58 -12.35 13.86 -6.53
N ARG A 59 -12.45 13.41 -5.27
CA ARG A 59 -11.61 13.93 -4.17
C ARG A 59 -10.39 13.06 -3.82
N PHE A 60 -10.38 11.81 -4.28
CA PHE A 60 -9.39 10.80 -3.86
C PHE A 60 -8.65 10.12 -5.01
N LYS A 61 -8.77 10.62 -6.25
CA LYS A 61 -8.09 10.07 -7.44
C LYS A 61 -6.59 9.78 -7.29
N PRO A 62 -5.79 10.56 -6.53
CA PRO A 62 -4.38 10.22 -6.34
C PRO A 62 -4.15 8.94 -5.52
N TYR A 63 -5.16 8.48 -4.77
CA TYR A 63 -5.03 7.42 -3.77
C TYR A 63 -5.93 6.19 -4.05
N ILE A 64 -6.97 6.34 -4.88
CA ILE A 64 -7.99 5.34 -5.16
C ILE A 64 -8.36 5.37 -6.64
N ASN A 65 -8.33 4.20 -7.30
CA ASN A 65 -8.81 4.01 -8.68
C ASN A 65 -10.28 3.55 -8.76
N THR A 66 -11.02 3.55 -7.64
CA THR A 66 -12.37 2.95 -7.58
C THR A 66 -13.27 3.62 -6.54
N SER A 67 -14.33 4.29 -6.99
CA SER A 67 -15.44 4.73 -6.15
C SER A 67 -16.08 3.59 -5.33
N GLY A 68 -16.62 3.92 -4.15
CA GLY A 68 -17.56 3.04 -3.45
C GLY A 68 -17.57 3.15 -1.93
N ASN A 69 -18.06 2.07 -1.30
CA ASN A 69 -18.39 2.02 0.12
C ASN A 69 -17.19 1.55 0.96
N PHE A 70 -16.68 2.40 1.85
CA PHE A 70 -15.59 2.10 2.76
C PHE A 70 -16.02 2.25 4.22
N VAL A 71 -15.40 1.47 5.10
CA VAL A 71 -15.33 1.77 6.52
C VAL A 71 -14.06 2.57 6.77
N LYS A 72 -14.22 3.76 7.33
CA LYS A 72 -13.14 4.63 7.76
C LYS A 72 -12.87 4.43 9.24
N ILE A 73 -11.58 4.31 9.60
CA ILE A 73 -11.08 4.35 10.97
C ILE A 73 -10.12 5.55 11.08
N SER A 74 -10.35 6.44 12.04
CA SER A 74 -9.48 7.56 12.34
C SER A 74 -8.88 7.42 13.73
N ILE A 75 -7.57 7.60 13.82
CA ILE A 75 -6.82 7.63 15.08
C ILE A 75 -6.11 8.97 15.14
N THR A 76 -6.51 9.81 16.09
CA THR A 76 -6.00 11.17 16.24
C THR A 76 -5.35 11.35 17.60
N ASP A 77 -4.06 11.72 17.63
CA ASP A 77 -3.37 12.12 18.84
C ASP A 77 -3.14 13.63 18.87
N THR A 78 -3.05 14.20 20.06
CA THR A 78 -2.65 15.59 20.31
C THR A 78 -1.16 15.72 20.63
N GLY A 79 -0.34 14.82 20.09
CA GLY A 79 1.08 14.75 20.38
C GLY A 79 1.91 15.82 19.65
N VAL A 80 3.22 15.58 19.60
CA VAL A 80 4.19 16.51 19.01
C VAL A 80 4.02 16.74 17.51
N GLY A 81 3.27 15.88 16.81
CA GLY A 81 3.08 15.94 15.36
C GLY A 81 4.37 15.80 14.56
N MET A 82 4.27 16.02 13.25
CA MET A 82 5.35 15.84 12.28
C MET A 82 5.40 17.02 11.31
N ASP A 83 6.60 17.32 10.81
CA ASP A 83 6.76 18.23 9.67
C ASP A 83 6.56 17.49 8.34
N GLU A 84 6.47 18.25 7.24
CA GLU A 84 6.19 17.71 5.90
C GLU A 84 7.24 16.67 5.47
N LYS A 85 8.52 16.97 5.68
CA LYS A 85 9.65 16.09 5.32
C LYS A 85 9.58 14.75 6.06
N THR A 86 9.18 14.78 7.33
CA THR A 86 8.98 13.56 8.11
C THR A 86 7.79 12.80 7.57
N LYS A 87 6.65 13.48 7.35
CA LYS A 87 5.38 12.90 6.89
C LYS A 87 5.52 12.17 5.55
N GLU A 88 6.32 12.67 4.62
CA GLU A 88 6.60 12.02 3.32
C GLU A 88 7.28 10.65 3.47
N ARG A 89 8.03 10.45 4.55
CA ARG A 89 8.93 9.30 4.72
C ARG A 89 8.48 8.31 5.77
N ILE A 90 7.41 8.59 6.51
CA ILE A 90 6.97 7.78 7.67
C ILE A 90 6.64 6.32 7.33
N PHE A 91 6.36 6.02 6.06
CA PHE A 91 6.06 4.67 5.60
C PHE A 91 7.29 3.96 4.98
N GLU A 92 8.42 4.64 4.85
CA GLU A 92 9.68 4.02 4.42
C GLU A 92 10.13 2.98 5.46
N PRO A 93 10.49 1.75 5.06
CA PRO A 93 11.08 0.78 5.95
C PRO A 93 12.32 1.34 6.66
N PHE A 94 12.44 1.05 7.96
CA PHE A 94 13.55 1.47 8.82
C PHE A 94 13.66 2.98 9.08
N PHE A 95 12.79 3.81 8.49
CA PHE A 95 12.75 5.23 8.79
C PHE A 95 12.25 5.46 10.23
N SER A 96 12.99 6.25 10.99
CA SER A 96 12.65 6.61 12.37
C SER A 96 13.29 7.96 12.72
N THR A 97 12.52 8.82 13.38
CA THR A 97 13.01 10.07 13.98
C THR A 97 13.48 9.91 15.42
N LYS A 98 13.40 8.68 15.97
CA LYS A 98 13.79 8.36 17.34
C LYS A 98 15.30 8.09 17.43
N GLU A 99 15.86 8.28 18.62
CA GLU A 99 17.25 7.93 18.93
C GLU A 99 17.58 6.49 18.48
N MET A 100 18.81 6.28 17.99
CA MET A 100 19.29 4.96 17.56
C MET A 100 18.98 3.89 18.63
N GLY A 101 18.21 2.86 18.23
CA GLY A 101 17.80 1.77 19.12
C GLY A 101 16.44 1.93 19.81
N ARG A 102 15.76 3.08 19.70
CA ARG A 102 14.41 3.31 20.30
C ARG A 102 13.23 3.12 19.34
N GLY A 103 13.46 2.50 18.19
CA GLY A 103 12.40 2.08 17.27
C GLY A 103 12.99 1.32 16.09
N SER A 104 12.34 0.22 15.70
CA SER A 104 12.76 -0.57 14.53
C SER A 104 12.57 0.16 13.20
N GLY A 105 11.79 1.26 13.17
CA GLY A 105 11.37 1.93 11.95
C GLY A 105 10.45 1.10 11.06
N LEU A 106 9.98 -0.07 11.54
CA LEU A 106 9.15 -0.98 10.76
C LEU A 106 7.65 -0.80 11.04
N GLY A 107 7.26 -0.21 12.17
CA GLY A 107 5.86 -0.19 12.61
C GLY A 107 4.90 0.44 11.60
N LEU A 108 5.22 1.65 11.10
CA LEU A 108 4.38 2.34 10.11
C LEU A 108 4.49 1.73 8.71
N ALA A 109 5.67 1.22 8.32
CA ALA A 109 5.82 0.45 7.07
C ALA A 109 4.91 -0.80 7.07
N SER A 110 4.85 -1.53 8.19
CA SER A 110 3.94 -2.67 8.36
C SER A 110 2.48 -2.24 8.34
N VAL A 111 2.12 -1.12 8.97
CA VAL A 111 0.76 -0.55 8.88
C VAL A 111 0.37 -0.32 7.43
N TYR A 112 1.23 0.34 6.65
CA TYR A 112 0.97 0.62 5.26
C TYR A 112 0.78 -0.68 4.44
N GLY A 113 1.71 -1.64 4.58
CA GLY A 113 1.65 -2.91 3.87
C GLY A 113 0.39 -3.72 4.19
N ILE A 114 0.04 -3.84 5.47
CA ILE A 114 -1.18 -4.56 5.90
C ILE A 114 -2.43 -3.91 5.29
N ILE A 115 -2.56 -2.58 5.37
CA ILE A 115 -3.73 -1.89 4.83
C ILE A 115 -3.82 -2.05 3.32
N LYS A 116 -2.70 -1.98 2.60
CA LYS A 116 -2.65 -2.22 1.14
C LYS A 116 -3.04 -3.66 0.77
N ASN A 117 -2.57 -4.66 1.53
CA ASN A 117 -2.93 -6.07 1.33
C ASN A 117 -4.43 -6.34 1.53
N HIS A 118 -5.11 -5.48 2.28
CA HIS A 118 -6.56 -5.48 2.47
C HIS A 118 -7.34 -4.64 1.44
N ASN A 119 -6.69 -4.25 0.34
CA ASN A 119 -7.23 -3.33 -0.66
C ASN A 119 -7.70 -1.99 -0.07
N GLY A 120 -7.17 -1.63 1.09
CA GLY A 120 -7.42 -0.37 1.74
C GLY A 120 -6.37 0.68 1.38
N PHE A 121 -6.53 1.86 1.96
CA PHE A 121 -5.52 2.91 1.88
C PHE A 121 -5.50 3.72 3.19
N ILE A 122 -4.39 4.44 3.37
CA ILE A 122 -4.15 5.26 4.54
C ILE A 122 -3.82 6.69 4.11
N ASN A 123 -4.38 7.66 4.82
CA ASN A 123 -4.07 9.08 4.65
C ASN A 123 -3.70 9.69 6.00
N VAL A 124 -2.65 10.50 6.03
CA VAL A 124 -2.07 11.05 7.25
C VAL A 124 -2.10 12.58 7.21
N TYR A 125 -2.67 13.18 8.24
CA TYR A 125 -2.56 14.60 8.52
C TYR A 125 -1.72 14.77 9.77
N SER A 126 -0.73 15.65 9.74
CA SER A 126 0.09 15.95 10.90
C SER A 126 0.69 17.33 10.73
N GLU A 127 0.77 18.05 11.84
CA GLU A 127 1.47 19.33 11.92
C GLU A 127 2.23 19.40 13.23
N LYS A 128 3.45 19.93 13.18
CA LYS A 128 4.32 20.04 14.35
C LYS A 128 3.66 20.85 15.47
N GLY A 129 3.50 20.21 16.63
CA GLY A 129 2.84 20.77 17.81
C GLY A 129 1.31 20.65 17.84
N GLN A 130 0.68 20.14 16.78
CA GLN A 130 -0.79 20.00 16.67
C GLN A 130 -1.26 18.53 16.73
N GLY A 131 -0.33 17.59 16.68
CA GLY A 131 -0.64 16.15 16.70
C GLY A 131 -0.73 15.52 15.32
N THR A 132 -1.28 14.31 15.28
CA THR A 132 -1.36 13.49 14.06
C THR A 132 -2.72 12.81 13.96
N THR A 133 -3.25 12.71 12.74
CA THR A 133 -4.42 11.90 12.39
C THR A 133 -4.06 10.89 11.32
N PHE A 134 -4.16 9.60 11.64
CA PHE A 134 -4.15 8.52 10.67
C PHE A 134 -5.59 8.17 10.28
N ASN A 135 -5.91 8.23 8.99
CA ASN A 135 -7.20 7.80 8.44
C ASN A 135 -6.99 6.54 7.60
N ILE A 136 -7.52 5.43 8.07
CA ILE A 136 -7.52 4.14 7.39
C ILE A 136 -8.88 3.95 6.72
N TYR A 137 -8.88 3.40 5.53
CA TYR A 137 -10.09 3.11 4.77
C TYR A 137 -10.04 1.67 4.27
N LEU A 138 -11.03 0.88 4.68
CA LEU A 138 -11.18 -0.52 4.30
C LEU A 138 -12.44 -0.67 3.43
N PRO A 139 -12.36 -1.33 2.27
CA PRO A 139 -13.51 -1.52 1.41
C PRO A 139 -14.55 -2.42 2.10
N SER A 140 -15.81 -2.02 2.03
CA SER A 140 -16.91 -2.83 2.56
C SER A 140 -17.10 -4.10 1.73
N PHE A 141 -17.54 -5.17 2.38
CA PHE A 141 -17.87 -6.46 1.75
C PHE A 141 -18.92 -6.31 0.64
N ALA A 142 -19.89 -5.42 0.84
CA ALA A 142 -20.92 -5.13 -0.17
C ALA A 142 -20.30 -4.66 -1.50
N GLN A 143 -19.14 -3.99 -1.48
CA GLN A 143 -18.42 -3.57 -2.68
C GLN A 143 -17.86 -4.74 -3.50
N LYS A 144 -17.54 -5.89 -2.87
CA LYS A 144 -17.16 -7.12 -3.60
C LYS A 144 -18.37 -7.74 -4.32
N GLY A 145 -19.59 -7.50 -3.86
CA GLY A 145 -20.85 -7.97 -4.47
C GLY A 145 -21.54 -6.96 -5.40
N SER A 146 -21.19 -5.67 -5.29
CA SER A 146 -21.74 -4.58 -6.09
C SER A 146 -20.73 -4.06 -7.11
N ARG A 147 -20.01 -4.96 -7.79
CA ARG A 147 -19.77 -4.73 -9.22
C ARG A 147 -21.13 -4.75 -9.86
N ASP A 148 -21.60 -3.55 -10.14
CA ASP A 148 -22.85 -3.25 -10.81
C ASP A 148 -23.13 -4.26 -11.94
N LYS A 149 -24.07 -5.19 -11.69
CA LYS A 149 -24.65 -6.02 -12.74
C LYS A 149 -25.55 -5.19 -13.67
N SER A 150 -25.78 -3.90 -13.39
CA SER A 150 -26.59 -3.01 -14.21
C SER A 150 -25.75 -2.10 -15.12
N LYS A 151 -24.71 -2.65 -15.76
CA LYS A 151 -24.18 -2.19 -17.07
C LYS A 151 -23.20 -3.18 -17.68
N ARG A 152 -23.40 -4.49 -17.47
CA ARG A 152 -22.87 -5.47 -18.41
C ARG A 152 -23.72 -5.35 -19.68
N SER A 153 -23.30 -4.48 -20.59
CA SER A 153 -23.57 -4.77 -21.99
C SER A 153 -23.07 -6.19 -22.25
N GLU A 154 -23.87 -7.01 -22.92
CA GLU A 154 -23.56 -8.37 -23.35
C GLU A 154 -22.38 -8.46 -24.34
N ASN A 155 -21.49 -7.49 -24.34
CA ASN A 155 -20.14 -7.63 -24.80
C ASN A 155 -19.27 -7.90 -23.57
N ASP A 156 -19.22 -9.16 -23.16
CA ASP A 156 -18.01 -9.72 -22.58
C ASP A 156 -16.87 -9.41 -23.56
N LYS A 157 -16.25 -8.24 -23.41
CA LYS A 157 -14.82 -8.19 -23.66
C LYS A 157 -14.26 -9.08 -22.57
N GLU A 158 -13.89 -10.30 -22.96
CA GLU A 158 -12.78 -11.02 -22.33
C GLU A 158 -11.83 -9.97 -21.76
N LEU A 159 -11.39 -10.09 -20.50
CA LEU A 159 -10.21 -9.37 -20.02
C LEU A 159 -9.25 -9.36 -21.19
N ALA A 160 -9.00 -8.19 -21.79
CA ALA A 160 -8.28 -8.14 -23.06
C ALA A 160 -6.96 -8.83 -22.77
N LYS A 161 -6.85 -10.08 -23.23
CA LYS A 161 -5.67 -10.90 -22.98
C LYS A 161 -4.62 -10.20 -23.78
N GLY A 162 -3.61 -9.69 -23.09
CA GLY A 162 -2.51 -9.07 -23.79
C GLY A 162 -1.89 -10.12 -24.69
N MET A 163 -1.74 -9.82 -25.98
CA MET A 163 -0.98 -10.67 -26.90
C MET A 163 0.50 -10.29 -26.91
N GLU A 164 0.85 -9.26 -26.16
CA GLU A 164 2.17 -8.66 -26.10
C GLU A 164 3.18 -9.62 -25.47
N THR A 165 4.43 -9.47 -25.90
CA THR A 165 5.57 -10.18 -25.31
C THR A 165 6.28 -9.30 -24.29
N ILE A 166 6.41 -9.81 -23.07
CA ILE A 166 7.07 -9.13 -21.96
C ILE A 166 8.42 -9.81 -21.70
N LEU A 167 9.51 -9.04 -21.66
CA LEU A 167 10.78 -9.49 -21.11
C LEU A 167 10.84 -9.14 -19.62
N LEU A 168 10.82 -10.15 -18.77
CA LEU A 168 10.92 -10.03 -17.31
C LEU A 168 12.34 -10.36 -16.84
N ILE A 169 12.93 -9.47 -16.04
CA ILE A 169 14.33 -9.54 -15.63
C ILE A 169 14.41 -9.37 -14.11
N ASP A 170 14.85 -10.42 -13.42
CA ASP A 170 14.96 -10.47 -11.96
C ASP A 170 16.00 -11.56 -11.60
N ASP A 171 16.92 -11.28 -10.68
CA ASP A 171 17.99 -12.23 -10.31
C ASP A 171 17.55 -13.26 -9.25
N GLU A 172 16.36 -13.11 -8.66
CA GLU A 172 15.76 -14.06 -7.73
C GLU A 172 14.87 -15.08 -8.46
N PRO A 173 15.28 -16.36 -8.57
CA PRO A 173 14.56 -17.35 -9.37
C PRO A 173 13.11 -17.63 -8.91
N VAL A 174 12.83 -17.41 -7.62
CA VAL A 174 11.50 -17.60 -7.04
C VAL A 174 10.55 -16.48 -7.47
N ILE A 175 11.01 -15.23 -7.45
CA ILE A 175 10.23 -14.05 -7.87
C ILE A 175 9.95 -14.15 -9.36
N LEU A 176 11.01 -14.38 -10.16
CA LEU A 176 10.92 -14.54 -11.60
C LEU A 176 9.90 -15.61 -12.01
N LYS A 177 9.86 -16.74 -11.30
CA LYS A 177 8.89 -17.82 -11.55
C LYS A 177 7.45 -17.35 -11.27
N VAL A 178 7.18 -16.81 -10.09
CA VAL A 178 5.83 -16.41 -9.68
C VAL A 178 5.28 -15.30 -10.59
N GLU A 179 6.08 -14.27 -10.87
CA GLU A 179 5.68 -13.18 -11.75
C GLU A 179 5.43 -13.64 -13.18
N SER A 180 6.27 -14.54 -13.70
CA SER A 180 6.04 -15.12 -15.02
C SER A 180 4.74 -15.93 -15.11
N GLU A 181 4.39 -16.69 -14.08
CA GLU A 181 3.14 -17.46 -14.02
C GLU A 181 1.91 -16.54 -13.98
N ILE A 182 1.99 -15.43 -13.23
CA ILE A 182 0.94 -14.42 -13.16
C ILE A 182 0.73 -13.77 -14.54
N LEU A 183 1.80 -13.28 -15.17
CA LEU A 183 1.73 -12.62 -16.48
C LEU A 183 1.21 -13.56 -17.58
N ARG A 184 1.64 -14.82 -17.59
CA ARG A 184 1.10 -15.83 -18.53
C ARG A 184 -0.38 -16.09 -18.31
N THR A 185 -0.85 -16.11 -17.06
CA THR A 185 -2.27 -16.27 -16.73
C THR A 185 -3.12 -15.11 -17.25
N LEU A 186 -2.52 -13.92 -17.37
CA LEU A 186 -3.15 -12.72 -17.95
C LEU A 186 -3.12 -12.69 -19.50
N GLY A 187 -2.49 -13.68 -20.14
CA GLY A 187 -2.49 -13.86 -21.60
C GLY A 187 -1.17 -13.52 -22.30
N TYR A 188 -0.21 -12.88 -21.61
CA TYR A 188 1.04 -12.43 -22.19
C TYR A 188 2.01 -13.56 -22.53
N THR A 189 2.84 -13.34 -23.55
CA THR A 189 4.03 -14.16 -23.78
C THR A 189 5.15 -13.62 -22.90
N VAL A 190 5.73 -14.45 -22.02
CA VAL A 190 6.79 -13.99 -21.11
C VAL A 190 8.14 -14.61 -21.49
N LEU A 191 9.14 -13.78 -21.71
CA LEU A 191 10.55 -14.14 -21.78
C LEU A 191 11.19 -13.77 -20.43
N THR A 192 12.06 -14.61 -19.88
CA THR A 192 12.63 -14.41 -18.55
C THR A 192 14.16 -14.37 -18.61
N ALA A 193 14.78 -13.47 -17.85
CA ALA A 193 16.22 -13.37 -17.68
C ALA A 193 16.60 -13.24 -16.21
N GLU A 194 17.58 -14.04 -15.77
CA GLU A 194 18.07 -14.06 -14.38
C GLU A 194 19.24 -13.09 -14.16
N SER A 195 19.57 -12.28 -15.15
CA SER A 195 20.63 -11.26 -15.07
C SER A 195 20.52 -10.26 -16.21
N GLY A 196 21.08 -9.06 -16.00
CA GLY A 196 21.15 -8.02 -17.03
C GLY A 196 21.86 -8.45 -18.31
N LYS A 197 22.93 -9.26 -18.22
CA LYS A 197 23.66 -9.79 -19.39
C LYS A 197 22.76 -10.68 -20.25
N LYS A 198 22.08 -11.64 -19.61
CA LYS A 198 21.14 -12.55 -20.28
C LYS A 198 19.94 -11.79 -20.86
N ALA A 199 19.49 -10.74 -20.17
CA ALA A 199 18.44 -9.87 -20.67
C ALA A 199 18.83 -9.15 -21.96
N ILE A 200 20.02 -8.55 -22.02
CA ILE A 200 20.53 -7.87 -23.22
C ILE A 200 20.67 -8.85 -24.39
N GLU A 201 21.13 -10.08 -24.15
CA GLU A 201 21.21 -11.13 -25.16
C GLU A 201 19.83 -11.49 -25.73
N ILE A 202 18.85 -11.73 -24.86
CA ILE A 202 17.47 -12.05 -25.25
C ILE A 202 16.85 -10.88 -26.01
N TYR A 203 17.05 -9.65 -25.52
CA TYR A 203 16.54 -8.45 -26.15
C TYR A 203 17.09 -8.28 -27.56
N ARG A 204 18.41 -8.43 -27.77
CA ARG A 204 19.03 -8.34 -29.11
C ARG A 204 18.50 -9.39 -30.09
N GLN A 205 18.17 -10.59 -29.60
CA GLN A 205 17.66 -11.67 -30.45
C GLN A 205 16.16 -11.51 -30.78
N SER A 206 15.40 -10.84 -29.91
CA SER A 206 13.93 -10.80 -29.96
C SER A 206 13.36 -9.37 -29.94
N GLN A 207 14.16 -8.36 -30.30
CA GLN A 207 13.81 -6.95 -30.14
C GLN A 207 12.51 -6.55 -30.86
N ASN A 208 12.25 -7.16 -32.01
CA ASN A 208 11.06 -6.85 -32.83
C ASN A 208 9.77 -7.51 -32.31
N THR A 209 9.87 -8.35 -31.29
CA THR A 209 8.71 -9.06 -30.72
C THR A 209 8.43 -8.66 -29.28
N ILE A 210 9.37 -8.01 -28.59
CA ILE A 210 9.22 -7.55 -27.20
C ILE A 210 8.51 -6.20 -27.19
N ASP A 211 7.35 -6.14 -26.53
CA ASP A 211 6.52 -4.95 -26.42
C ASP A 211 6.77 -4.18 -25.10
N LEU A 212 7.22 -4.89 -24.06
CA LEU A 212 7.48 -4.33 -22.73
C LEU A 212 8.64 -5.06 -22.04
N VAL A 213 9.47 -4.29 -21.31
CA VAL A 213 10.51 -4.82 -20.43
C VAL A 213 10.14 -4.48 -18.98
N ILE A 214 10.14 -5.48 -18.11
CA ILE A 214 10.00 -5.35 -16.65
C ILE A 214 11.32 -5.79 -16.04
N LEU A 215 11.92 -4.92 -15.24
CA LEU A 215 13.29 -5.06 -14.77
C LEU A 215 13.39 -4.70 -13.30
N ASP A 216 13.96 -5.59 -12.50
CA ASP A 216 14.39 -5.24 -11.16
C ASP A 216 15.58 -4.27 -11.22
N MET A 217 15.44 -3.16 -10.49
CA MET A 217 16.46 -2.13 -10.39
C MET A 217 17.60 -2.52 -9.45
N VAL A 218 17.42 -3.52 -8.59
CA VAL A 218 18.37 -3.94 -7.55
C VAL A 218 18.93 -5.34 -7.82
N MET A 219 19.67 -5.50 -8.93
CA MET A 219 20.37 -6.75 -9.25
C MET A 219 21.91 -6.62 -9.10
N PRO A 220 22.63 -7.71 -8.73
CA PRO A 220 24.09 -7.75 -8.73
C PRO A 220 24.71 -7.67 -10.14
N GLU A 221 25.98 -7.24 -10.20
CA GLU A 221 26.82 -7.09 -11.42
C GLU A 221 26.41 -5.99 -12.40
N THR A 222 25.27 -6.12 -13.09
CA THR A 222 24.77 -5.15 -14.08
C THR A 222 23.40 -4.71 -13.61
N GLY A 223 23.36 -3.63 -12.81
CA GLY A 223 22.13 -3.12 -12.22
C GLY A 223 21.14 -2.66 -13.29
N GLY A 224 19.85 -2.57 -12.94
CA GLY A 224 18.80 -2.26 -13.91
C GLY A 224 19.02 -0.93 -14.67
N SER A 225 19.71 0.04 -14.05
CA SER A 225 20.11 1.29 -14.70
C SER A 225 21.11 1.10 -15.85
N GLU A 226 22.00 0.11 -15.79
CA GLU A 226 22.96 -0.17 -16.87
C GLU A 226 22.32 -0.96 -18.01
N VAL A 227 21.34 -1.82 -17.70
CA VAL A 227 20.55 -2.55 -18.70
C VAL A 227 19.65 -1.58 -19.50
N LEU A 228 19.07 -0.57 -18.84
CA LEU A 228 18.27 0.47 -19.51
C LEU A 228 19.10 1.41 -20.40
N ALA A 229 20.41 1.50 -20.17
CA ALA A 229 21.30 2.40 -20.88
C ALA A 229 21.94 1.80 -22.15
N ASN A 230 21.71 0.52 -22.44
CA ASN A 230 22.32 -0.24 -23.54
C ASN A 230 21.27 -0.89 -24.46
#